data_AF-A0A848LX34-F1
#
_entry.id   AF-A0A848LX34-F1
#
_cell.length_a   1.000
_cell.length_b   1.000
_cell.length_c   1.000
_cell.angle_alpha   90.00
_cell.angle_beta   90.00
_cell.angle_gamma   90.00
#
_symmetry.space_group_name_H-M   'P 1'
#
loop_
_entity.id
_entity.type
_entity.pdbx_description
1 polymer ?
#
loop_
_entity_poly.entity_id
_entity_poly.type
_entity_poly.pdbx_seq_one_letter_code
_entity_poly.pdbx_strand_id
1 'polypeptide(L)'
;MSDPAGMGKQTAGCSAALYWSASFRIMSLLPESASFEELVQDYFLALRGAGLMLSALDTELLTTWARENVPFEVVARGISRSAEKALWDARPGEPVLRSLRACRRQVESEIKKYRALAAGAGTAEHSDSHSRRKKARTWEETRHARLCAALEDVAGREMALAPRVQRLLETVLVQVPAEPAALDAQEARALLSLLRALPFLERRAVWREALAAGAEQQVMSARARRVSRRFRVLAAARRRLGIKEG
;
A
#
# COMPACT_ATOMS: atom_id res chain seq x y z
N MET A 1 -9.03 -58.60 -19.85
CA MET A 1 -9.13 -58.32 -18.41
C MET A 1 -7.95 -57.44 -18.03
N SER A 2 -8.28 -56.18 -17.71
CA SER A 2 -7.65 -55.27 -16.74
C SER A 2 -6.18 -54.82 -16.85
N ASP A 3 -6.07 -53.52 -17.19
CA ASP A 3 -5.24 -52.42 -16.67
C ASP A 3 -3.69 -52.45 -16.64
N PRO A 4 -3.09 -51.38 -17.19
CA PRO A 4 -2.10 -50.61 -16.47
C PRO A 4 -2.43 -49.10 -16.49
N ALA A 5 -3.04 -48.59 -15.42
CA ALA A 5 -3.24 -47.15 -15.21
C ALA A 5 -2.07 -46.56 -14.42
N GLY A 6 -0.96 -46.29 -15.12
CA GLY A 6 0.22 -45.61 -14.60
C GLY A 6 0.19 -44.10 -14.84
N MET A 7 -0.08 -43.36 -13.76
CA MET A 7 0.36 -42.00 -13.44
C MET A 7 0.94 -41.09 -14.54
N GLY A 8 0.27 -39.94 -14.73
CA GLY A 8 0.83 -38.77 -15.39
C GLY A 8 -0.05 -37.53 -15.20
N LYS A 9 -0.40 -37.19 -13.95
CA LYS A 9 -1.06 -35.92 -13.65
C LYS A 9 -0.05 -34.79 -13.83
N GLN A 10 -0.09 -34.12 -14.97
CA GLN A 10 0.59 -32.85 -15.16
C GLN A 10 -0.07 -31.82 -14.22
N THR A 11 0.72 -31.36 -13.27
CA THR A 11 0.44 -30.24 -12.40
C THR A 11 0.42 -28.95 -13.22
N ALA A 12 -0.78 -28.39 -13.42
CA ALA A 12 -0.93 -27.01 -13.85
C ALA A 12 -0.53 -26.08 -12.67
N GLY A 13 0.78 -25.94 -12.48
CA GLY A 13 1.38 -24.99 -11.55
C GLY A 13 1.39 -23.58 -12.14
N CYS A 14 1.24 -22.60 -11.26
CA CYS A 14 1.64 -21.20 -11.44
C CYS A 14 0.81 -20.33 -12.40
N SER A 15 -0.47 -20.11 -12.10
CA SER A 15 -1.22 -18.94 -12.63
C SER A 15 -1.17 -17.69 -11.73
N ALA A 16 -0.57 -17.77 -10.53
CA ALA A 16 -0.54 -16.64 -9.60
C ALA A 16 0.40 -15.49 -10.01
N ALA A 17 1.46 -15.79 -10.79
CA ALA A 17 2.45 -14.80 -11.18
C ALA A 17 1.98 -13.83 -12.29
N LEU A 18 0.98 -14.22 -13.10
CA LEU A 18 0.55 -13.44 -14.28
C LEU A 18 -0.60 -12.47 -14.00
N TYR A 19 -1.32 -12.63 -12.89
CA TYR A 19 -2.44 -11.75 -12.54
C TYR A 19 -2.05 -10.55 -11.66
N TRP A 20 -0.94 -10.65 -10.91
CA TRP A 20 -0.45 -9.59 -10.00
C TRP A 20 -0.06 -8.28 -10.71
N SER A 21 0.09 -8.30 -12.04
CA SER A 21 0.45 -7.11 -12.82
C SER A 21 -0.70 -6.10 -13.02
N ALA A 22 -1.98 -6.51 -13.00
CA ALA A 22 -3.04 -5.73 -13.63
C ALA A 22 -3.46 -4.44 -12.89
N SER A 23 -3.35 -4.37 -11.56
CA SER A 23 -3.76 -3.17 -10.80
C SER A 23 -2.63 -2.15 -10.61
N PHE A 24 -1.36 -2.59 -10.66
CA PHE A 24 -0.20 -1.70 -10.70
C PHE A 24 0.17 -1.23 -12.12
N ARG A 25 -0.29 -1.95 -13.17
CA ARG A 25 -0.25 -1.54 -14.59
C ARG A 25 -0.75 -0.11 -14.84
N ILE A 26 -1.57 0.46 -13.95
CA ILE A 26 -2.11 1.83 -14.09
C ILE A 26 -1.20 2.90 -13.43
N MET A 27 -0.13 2.55 -12.69
CA MET A 27 0.69 3.51 -11.90
C MET A 27 2.24 3.61 -12.14
N SER A 28 2.90 2.86 -13.05
CA SER A 28 4.27 3.17 -13.61
C SER A 28 4.32 3.74 -15.07
N LEU A 29 5.12 4.78 -15.39
CA LEU A 29 5.39 5.21 -16.80
C LEU A 29 6.40 4.30 -17.50
N LEU A 30 7.04 3.43 -16.73
CA LEU A 30 8.04 2.52 -17.24
C LEU A 30 7.34 1.41 -18.04
N PRO A 31 8.01 0.89 -19.08
CA PRO A 31 7.48 -0.23 -19.85
C PRO A 31 7.16 -1.42 -18.94
N GLU A 32 6.35 -2.37 -19.39
CA GLU A 32 6.08 -3.61 -18.62
C GLU A 32 7.36 -4.41 -18.30
N SER A 33 8.46 -4.09 -18.98
CA SER A 33 9.82 -4.60 -18.74
C SER A 33 10.62 -3.82 -17.67
N ALA A 34 10.00 -2.89 -16.95
CA ALA A 34 10.68 -2.09 -15.93
C ALA A 34 11.30 -2.98 -14.85
N SER A 35 12.54 -2.68 -14.47
CA SER A 35 13.17 -3.40 -13.38
C SER A 35 12.55 -3.01 -12.04
N PHE A 36 12.70 -3.88 -11.03
CA PHE A 36 12.27 -3.60 -9.67
C PHE A 36 12.87 -2.28 -9.15
N GLU A 37 14.16 -2.05 -9.40
CA GLU A 37 14.89 -0.85 -8.99
C GLU A 37 14.30 0.41 -9.63
N GLU A 38 13.97 0.36 -10.92
CA GLU A 38 13.34 1.48 -11.63
C GLU A 38 11.97 1.81 -11.04
N LEU A 39 11.16 0.78 -10.72
CA LEU A 39 9.85 0.97 -10.08
C LEU A 39 9.98 1.63 -8.71
N VAL A 40 10.91 1.17 -7.87
CA VAL A 40 11.12 1.76 -6.54
C VAL A 40 11.67 3.18 -6.65
N GLN A 41 12.59 3.44 -7.59
CA GLN A 41 13.13 4.76 -7.83
C GLN A 41 12.05 5.76 -8.28
N ASP A 42 11.25 5.41 -9.28
CA ASP A 42 10.15 6.28 -9.77
C ASP A 42 9.16 6.57 -8.62
N TYR A 43 8.80 5.55 -7.86
CA TYR A 43 7.90 5.71 -6.71
C TYR A 43 8.49 6.59 -5.60
N PHE A 44 9.76 6.37 -5.24
CA PHE A 44 10.46 7.19 -4.24
C PHE A 44 10.53 8.66 -4.67
N LEU A 45 10.93 8.93 -5.91
CA LEU A 45 10.99 10.29 -6.44
C LEU A 45 9.61 10.93 -6.51
N ALA A 46 8.56 10.15 -6.81
CA ALA A 46 7.18 10.63 -6.78
C ALA A 46 6.75 11.10 -5.39
N LEU A 47 7.15 10.41 -4.33
CA LEU A 47 6.82 10.79 -2.95
C LEU A 47 7.73 11.90 -2.41
N ARG A 48 9.03 11.86 -2.75
CA ARG A 48 10.02 12.87 -2.36
C ARG A 48 9.70 14.25 -2.94
N GLY A 49 9.24 14.31 -4.20
CA GLY A 49 8.82 15.54 -4.87
C GLY A 49 9.93 16.31 -5.59
N ALA A 50 11.21 16.05 -5.29
CA ALA A 50 12.36 16.69 -5.92
C ALA A 50 13.61 15.79 -5.88
N GLY A 51 14.55 16.01 -6.82
CA GLY A 51 15.85 15.32 -6.88
C GLY A 51 16.05 14.54 -8.18
N LEU A 52 17.31 14.41 -8.61
CA LEU A 52 17.64 13.83 -9.92
C LEU A 52 17.92 12.33 -9.86
N MET A 53 18.50 11.79 -8.77
CA MET A 53 18.89 10.37 -8.68
C MET A 53 18.95 9.87 -7.23
N LEU A 54 18.94 8.54 -7.07
CA LEU A 54 19.29 7.86 -5.82
C LEU A 54 20.82 7.92 -5.58
N SER A 55 21.25 7.94 -4.31
CA SER A 55 22.68 7.84 -4.01
C SER A 55 23.19 6.42 -4.25
N ALA A 56 24.50 6.23 -4.45
CA ALA A 56 25.09 4.89 -4.61
C ALA A 56 24.72 3.93 -3.45
N LEU A 57 24.67 4.46 -2.22
CA LEU A 57 24.28 3.69 -1.03
C LEU A 57 22.77 3.37 -1.01
N ASP A 58 21.93 4.19 -1.62
CA ASP A 58 20.51 3.87 -1.81
C ASP A 58 20.34 2.79 -2.89
N THR A 59 21.17 2.81 -3.94
CA THR A 59 21.19 1.78 -4.99
C THR A 59 21.60 0.41 -4.43
N GLU A 60 22.64 0.35 -3.61
CA GLU A 60 23.05 -0.90 -2.94
C GLU A 60 21.89 -1.50 -2.10
N LEU A 61 21.18 -0.64 -1.36
CA LEU A 61 20.02 -1.06 -0.57
C LEU A 61 18.90 -1.62 -1.44
N LEU A 62 18.61 -0.98 -2.58
CA LEU A 62 17.65 -1.50 -3.56
C LEU A 62 18.06 -2.87 -4.09
N THR A 63 19.32 -3.01 -4.50
CA THR A 63 19.83 -4.27 -5.02
C THR A 63 19.73 -5.39 -3.98
N THR A 64 19.92 -5.09 -2.69
CA THR A 64 19.68 -6.06 -1.61
C THR A 64 18.22 -6.52 -1.58
N TRP A 65 17.25 -5.60 -1.58
CA TRP A 65 15.83 -5.97 -1.60
C TRP A 65 15.42 -6.75 -2.86
N ALA A 66 15.98 -6.38 -4.01
CA ALA A 66 15.78 -7.07 -5.27
C ALA A 66 16.30 -8.52 -5.23
N ARG A 67 17.54 -8.73 -4.75
CA ARG A 67 18.14 -10.07 -4.58
C ARG A 67 17.38 -10.94 -3.59
N GLU A 68 16.79 -10.31 -2.58
CA GLU A 68 15.93 -10.98 -1.60
C GLU A 68 14.52 -11.31 -2.13
N ASN A 69 14.23 -11.02 -3.41
CA ASN A 69 12.94 -11.20 -4.06
C ASN A 69 11.77 -10.57 -3.27
N VAL A 70 12.02 -9.40 -2.67
CA VAL A 70 10.99 -8.66 -1.97
C VAL A 70 10.02 -8.05 -3.00
N PRO A 71 8.69 -8.25 -2.86
CA PRO A 71 7.74 -7.62 -3.76
C PRO A 71 7.81 -6.09 -3.70
N PHE A 72 7.68 -5.44 -4.85
CA PHE A 72 7.70 -3.98 -4.96
C PHE A 72 6.69 -3.32 -4.02
N GLU A 73 5.49 -3.88 -3.87
CA GLU A 73 4.39 -3.33 -3.06
C GLU A 73 4.77 -3.24 -1.58
N VAL A 74 5.54 -4.21 -1.09
CA VAL A 74 6.03 -4.24 0.29
C VAL A 74 7.00 -3.08 0.51
N VAL A 75 7.89 -2.82 -0.45
CA VAL A 75 8.84 -1.71 -0.41
C VAL A 75 8.13 -0.37 -0.57
N ALA A 76 7.27 -0.22 -1.58
CA ALA A 76 6.48 0.97 -1.82
C ALA A 76 5.66 1.37 -0.60
N ARG A 77 5.05 0.39 0.08
CA ARG A 77 4.34 0.63 1.34
C ARG A 77 5.25 1.13 2.45
N GLY A 78 6.43 0.53 2.61
CA GLY A 78 7.42 1.00 3.58
C GLY A 78 7.87 2.44 3.31
N ILE A 79 8.04 2.80 2.03
CA ILE A 79 8.38 4.17 1.62
C ILE A 79 7.20 5.12 1.88
N SER A 80 5.98 4.74 1.51
CA SER A 80 4.77 5.55 1.76
C SER A 80 4.59 5.87 3.24
N ARG A 81 4.72 4.86 4.11
CA ARG A 81 4.66 5.04 5.57
C ARG A 81 5.76 5.98 6.08
N SER A 82 6.96 5.86 5.53
CA SER A 82 8.08 6.73 5.89
C SER A 82 7.82 8.16 5.45
N ALA A 83 7.27 8.35 4.26
CA ALA A 83 6.88 9.66 3.73
C ALA A 83 5.75 10.28 4.55
N GLU A 84 4.72 9.50 4.91
CA GLU A 84 3.60 9.99 5.71
C GLU A 84 4.10 10.43 7.09
N LYS A 85 4.98 9.64 7.72
CA LYS A 85 5.63 10.03 8.97
C LYS A 85 6.46 11.29 8.80
N ALA A 86 7.31 11.35 7.79
CA ALA A 86 8.17 12.51 7.56
C ALA A 86 7.37 13.78 7.22
N LEU A 87 6.17 13.65 6.65
CA LEU A 87 5.24 14.77 6.44
C LEU A 87 4.74 15.41 7.75
N TRP A 88 4.86 14.73 8.90
CA TRP A 88 4.62 15.32 10.21
C TRP A 88 5.80 16.16 10.70
N ASP A 89 7.01 15.72 10.39
CA ASP A 89 8.26 16.32 10.87
C ASP A 89 8.83 17.36 9.89
N ALA A 90 8.36 17.38 8.65
CA ALA A 90 8.89 18.22 7.57
C ALA A 90 8.57 19.70 7.79
N ARG A 91 9.61 20.53 7.69
CA ARG A 91 9.48 21.99 7.68
C ARG A 91 9.01 22.47 6.31
N PRO A 92 8.33 23.63 6.22
CA PRO A 92 7.99 24.23 4.93
C PRO A 92 9.24 24.41 4.05
N GLY A 93 9.22 23.85 2.84
CA GLY A 93 10.34 23.93 1.88
C GLY A 93 11.44 22.86 2.04
N GLU A 94 11.31 21.92 2.98
CA GLU A 94 12.15 20.71 3.00
C GLU A 94 11.49 19.55 2.24
N PRO A 95 12.25 18.74 1.51
CA PRO A 95 11.71 17.56 0.85
C PRO A 95 11.20 16.57 1.90
N VAL A 96 10.03 15.96 1.63
CA VAL A 96 9.38 15.01 2.55
C VAL A 96 10.31 13.84 2.88
N LEU A 97 11.08 13.36 1.90
CA LEU A 97 12.06 12.30 2.09
C LEU A 97 13.46 12.81 1.76
N ARG A 98 14.43 12.53 2.65
CA ARG A 98 15.83 12.90 2.43
C ARG A 98 16.58 11.89 1.57
N SER A 99 16.40 10.61 1.85
CA SER A 99 17.03 9.48 1.14
C SER A 99 16.20 8.21 1.28
N LEU A 100 16.45 7.22 0.43
CA LEU A 100 15.78 5.93 0.53
C LEU A 100 16.22 5.17 1.78
N ARG A 101 17.48 5.32 2.20
CA ARG A 101 17.99 4.80 3.47
C ARG A 101 17.18 5.28 4.68
N ALA A 102 16.63 6.49 4.66
CA ALA A 102 15.74 6.96 5.74
C ALA A 102 14.47 6.10 5.86
N CYS A 103 14.03 5.49 4.77
CA CYS A 103 12.87 4.58 4.72
C CYS A 103 13.22 3.15 5.17
N ARG A 104 14.51 2.79 5.27
CA ARG A 104 14.97 1.41 5.49
C ARG A 104 14.26 0.72 6.65
N ARG A 105 14.18 1.38 7.81
CA ARG A 105 13.55 0.80 9.01
C ARG A 105 12.09 0.41 8.77
N GLN A 106 11.35 1.27 8.07
CA GLN A 106 9.95 1.03 7.80
C GLN A 106 9.76 -0.04 6.72
N VAL A 107 10.58 0.00 5.66
CA VAL A 107 10.59 -1.04 4.62
C VAL A 107 10.92 -2.41 5.22
N GLU A 108 11.97 -2.52 6.02
CA GLU A 108 12.32 -3.80 6.68
C GLU A 108 11.24 -4.27 7.66
N SER A 109 10.53 -3.35 8.33
CA SER A 109 9.37 -3.73 9.12
C SER A 109 8.24 -4.33 8.27
N GLU A 110 8.01 -3.80 7.06
CA GLU A 110 7.01 -4.37 6.14
C GLU A 110 7.49 -5.71 5.56
N ILE A 111 8.78 -5.84 5.23
CA ILE A 111 9.39 -7.10 4.79
C ILE A 111 9.26 -8.17 5.86
N LYS A 112 9.53 -7.84 7.13
CA LYS A 112 9.39 -8.77 8.24
C LYS A 112 7.94 -9.24 8.41
N LYS A 113 6.96 -8.32 8.32
CA LYS A 113 5.53 -8.66 8.38
C LYS A 113 5.16 -9.59 7.22
N TYR A 114 5.61 -9.27 6.01
CA TYR A 114 5.40 -10.08 4.82
C TYR A 114 5.97 -11.50 4.97
N ARG A 115 7.25 -11.62 5.36
CA ARG A 115 7.93 -12.92 5.53
C ARG A 115 7.32 -13.78 6.62
N ALA A 116 7.00 -13.20 7.78
CA ALA A 116 6.40 -13.93 8.89
C ALA A 116 5.08 -14.62 8.49
N LEU A 117 4.35 -14.03 7.55
CA LEU A 117 3.06 -14.54 7.10
C LEU A 117 3.19 -15.50 5.92
N ALA A 118 4.17 -15.28 5.03
CA ALA A 118 4.53 -16.26 4.01
C ALA A 118 5.01 -17.60 4.63
N ALA A 119 5.77 -17.54 5.73
CA ALA A 119 6.21 -18.74 6.46
C ALA A 119 5.06 -19.46 7.19
N GLY A 120 4.02 -18.75 7.60
CA GLY A 120 2.84 -19.31 8.27
C GLY A 120 1.82 -19.99 7.33
N ALA A 121 1.96 -19.81 6.01
CA ALA A 121 1.09 -20.41 5.01
C ALA A 121 1.48 -21.85 4.60
N GLY A 122 2.68 -22.32 4.99
CA GLY A 122 3.27 -23.57 4.49
C GLY A 122 3.05 -24.84 5.33
N THR A 123 2.43 -24.76 6.52
CA THR A 123 2.27 -25.94 7.41
C THR A 123 0.80 -26.24 7.70
N ALA A 124 0.00 -26.41 6.64
CA ALA A 124 -1.41 -26.82 6.74
C ALA A 124 -1.71 -28.10 5.94
N GLU A 125 -0.70 -28.94 5.69
CA GLU A 125 -0.93 -30.29 5.19
C GLU A 125 -0.55 -31.29 6.29
N HIS A 126 -1.53 -32.07 6.74
CA HIS A 126 -1.46 -33.20 7.68
C HIS A 126 -1.41 -32.88 9.18
N SER A 127 -2.57 -32.55 9.76
CA SER A 127 -2.99 -33.20 11.01
C SER A 127 -4.49 -33.00 11.26
N ASP A 128 -5.25 -34.08 11.08
CA ASP A 128 -6.55 -34.25 11.72
C ASP A 128 -6.36 -34.19 13.25
N SER A 129 -6.86 -33.14 13.90
CA SER A 129 -7.35 -33.22 15.28
C SER A 129 -8.07 -31.93 15.68
N HIS A 130 -9.25 -32.12 16.25
CA HIS A 130 -10.12 -31.10 16.81
C HIS A 130 -9.41 -30.19 17.83
N SER A 131 -8.97 -29.01 17.40
CA SER A 131 -8.98 -27.81 18.23
C SER A 131 -9.26 -26.60 17.33
N ARG A 132 -10.24 -25.77 17.70
CA ARG A 132 -10.54 -24.50 17.01
C ARG A 132 -9.41 -23.49 17.24
N ARG A 133 -8.21 -23.77 16.74
CA ARG A 133 -7.19 -22.74 16.55
C ARG A 133 -7.74 -21.82 15.48
N LYS A 134 -8.20 -20.62 15.89
CA LYS A 134 -8.55 -19.53 14.98
C LYS A 134 -7.40 -19.43 13.98
N LYS A 135 -7.65 -19.72 12.69
CA LYS A 135 -6.67 -19.52 11.64
C LYS A 135 -6.11 -18.12 11.82
N ALA A 136 -4.78 -18.00 11.91
CA ALA A 136 -4.15 -16.70 12.03
C ALA A 136 -4.59 -15.86 10.82
N ARG A 137 -5.13 -14.66 11.07
CA ARG A 137 -5.59 -13.79 9.99
C ARG A 137 -4.44 -13.50 9.03
N THR A 138 -4.74 -13.44 7.73
CA THR A 138 -3.76 -12.98 6.76
C THR A 138 -3.39 -11.49 7.01
N TRP A 139 -2.35 -11.01 6.36
CA TRP A 139 -1.97 -9.60 6.46
C TRP A 139 -3.09 -8.70 5.92
N GLU A 140 -3.64 -9.07 4.77
CA GLU A 140 -4.73 -8.38 4.08
C GLU A 140 -5.96 -8.31 4.99
N GLU A 141 -6.32 -9.42 5.63
CA GLU A 141 -7.43 -9.49 6.58
C GLU A 141 -7.18 -8.63 7.83
N THR A 142 -5.96 -8.67 8.37
CA THR A 142 -5.60 -7.86 9.55
C THR A 142 -5.65 -6.37 9.23
N ARG A 143 -5.11 -5.98 8.06
CA ARG A 143 -5.12 -4.61 7.57
C ARG A 143 -6.54 -4.11 7.28
N HIS A 144 -7.31 -4.92 6.57
CA HIS A 144 -8.71 -4.62 6.27
C HIS A 144 -9.54 -4.48 7.55
N ALA A 145 -9.37 -5.38 8.53
CA ALA A 145 -10.03 -5.26 9.83
C ALA A 145 -9.65 -3.97 10.58
N ARG A 146 -8.37 -3.54 10.51
CA ARG A 146 -7.93 -2.27 11.10
C ARG A 146 -8.58 -1.07 10.41
N LEU A 147 -8.70 -1.11 9.08
CA LEU A 147 -9.40 -0.07 8.34
C LEU A 147 -10.87 0.01 8.79
N CYS A 148 -11.59 -1.12 8.81
CA CYS A 148 -12.99 -1.15 9.24
C CYS A 148 -13.15 -0.58 10.65
N ALA A 149 -12.33 -1.02 11.61
CA ALA A 149 -12.36 -0.50 12.98
C ALA A 149 -12.06 1.02 13.05
N ALA A 150 -11.12 1.51 12.24
CA ALA A 150 -10.84 2.95 12.18
C ALA A 150 -11.99 3.75 11.56
N LEU A 151 -12.71 3.18 10.59
CA LEU A 151 -13.89 3.83 10.02
C LEU A 151 -15.07 3.85 10.99
N GLU A 152 -15.28 2.76 11.74
CA GLU A 152 -16.28 2.69 12.81
C GLU A 152 -16.00 3.72 13.92
N ASP A 153 -14.74 3.88 14.33
CA ASP A 153 -14.32 4.92 15.26
C ASP A 153 -14.61 6.33 14.72
N VAL A 154 -14.33 6.59 13.43
CA VAL A 154 -14.71 7.85 12.78
C VAL A 154 -16.22 8.07 12.80
N ALA A 155 -17.02 7.04 12.54
CA ALA A 155 -18.48 7.13 12.61
C ALA A 155 -18.99 7.44 14.03
N GLY A 156 -18.33 6.90 15.06
CA GLY A 156 -18.64 7.19 16.46
C GLY A 156 -18.28 8.62 16.88
N ARG A 157 -17.17 9.17 16.36
CA ARG A 157 -16.73 10.54 16.64
C ARG A 157 -17.49 11.60 15.83
N GLU A 158 -17.82 11.29 14.58
CA GLU A 158 -18.48 12.20 13.65
C GLU A 158 -19.78 11.59 13.12
N MET A 159 -20.89 11.81 13.85
CA MET A 159 -22.20 11.25 13.53
C MET A 159 -22.68 11.59 12.10
N ALA A 160 -22.28 12.75 11.56
CA ALA A 160 -22.58 13.16 10.19
C ALA A 160 -21.96 12.22 9.13
N LEU A 161 -20.84 11.57 9.44
CA LEU A 161 -20.16 10.62 8.55
C LEU A 161 -20.67 9.17 8.72
N ALA A 162 -21.39 8.86 9.79
CA ALA A 162 -21.83 7.49 10.09
C ALA A 162 -22.61 6.82 8.94
N PRO A 163 -23.60 7.46 8.27
CA PRO A 163 -24.30 6.84 7.15
C PRO A 163 -23.39 6.56 5.95
N ARG A 164 -22.33 7.36 5.78
CA ARG A 164 -21.35 7.14 4.71
C ARG A 164 -20.43 5.98 5.05
N VAL A 165 -19.96 5.89 6.29
CA VAL A 165 -19.14 4.78 6.77
C VAL A 165 -19.90 3.46 6.64
N GLN A 166 -21.16 3.40 7.08
CA GLN A 166 -21.97 2.20 6.97
C GLN A 166 -22.07 1.72 5.52
N ARG A 167 -22.40 2.62 4.57
CA ARG A 167 -22.41 2.26 3.14
C ARG A 167 -21.05 1.75 2.64
N LEU A 168 -19.93 2.31 3.12
CA LEU A 168 -18.61 1.84 2.72
C LEU A 168 -18.34 0.42 3.22
N LEU A 169 -18.71 0.11 4.47
CA LEU A 169 -18.61 -1.23 5.04
C LEU A 169 -19.44 -2.25 4.25
N GLU A 170 -20.67 -1.87 3.88
CA GLU A 170 -21.63 -2.72 3.17
C GLU A 170 -21.40 -2.84 1.66
N THR A 171 -20.56 -2.00 1.04
CA THR A 171 -20.36 -2.01 -0.42
C THR A 171 -18.90 -2.13 -0.83
N VAL A 172 -18.04 -1.27 -0.30
CA VAL A 172 -16.63 -1.18 -0.73
C VAL A 172 -15.77 -2.15 0.06
N LEU A 173 -16.07 -2.36 1.35
CA LEU A 173 -15.29 -3.18 2.28
C LEU A 173 -15.94 -4.53 2.60
N VAL A 174 -16.84 -5.02 1.74
CA VAL A 174 -17.50 -6.33 1.94
C VAL A 174 -16.51 -7.48 1.85
N GLN A 175 -15.49 -7.34 0.99
CA GLN A 175 -14.53 -8.38 0.71
C GLN A 175 -13.11 -7.86 0.96
N VAL A 176 -12.26 -8.73 1.50
CA VAL A 176 -10.83 -8.49 1.62
C VAL A 176 -10.18 -8.85 0.28
N PRO A 177 -9.61 -7.88 -0.46
CA PRO A 177 -8.88 -8.19 -1.67
C PRO A 177 -7.63 -9.01 -1.34
N ALA A 178 -7.41 -10.09 -2.08
CA ALA A 178 -6.19 -10.91 -1.94
C ALA A 178 -4.95 -10.18 -2.49
N GLU A 179 -5.14 -9.26 -3.43
CA GLU A 179 -4.03 -8.49 -4.03
C GLU A 179 -3.73 -7.22 -3.21
N PRO A 180 -2.47 -6.99 -2.81
CA PRO A 180 -2.09 -5.78 -2.06
C PRO A 180 -2.46 -4.46 -2.76
N ALA A 181 -2.29 -4.40 -4.08
CA ALA A 181 -2.64 -3.21 -4.86
C ALA A 181 -4.16 -2.96 -4.89
N ALA A 182 -4.98 -4.02 -4.93
CA ALA A 182 -6.42 -3.90 -4.86
C ALA A 182 -6.87 -3.43 -3.47
N LEU A 183 -6.21 -3.89 -2.41
CA LEU A 183 -6.42 -3.42 -1.05
C LEU A 183 -6.04 -1.93 -0.88
N ASP A 184 -4.92 -1.48 -1.45
CA ASP A 184 -4.53 -0.06 -1.47
C ASP A 184 -5.56 0.81 -2.23
N ALA A 185 -6.08 0.30 -3.35
CA ALA A 185 -7.12 0.99 -4.11
C ALA A 185 -8.44 1.07 -3.35
N GLN A 186 -8.82 0.00 -2.65
CA GLN A 186 -10.00 -0.08 -1.80
C GLN A 186 -9.91 0.94 -0.64
N GLU A 187 -8.77 0.98 0.06
CA GLU A 187 -8.50 1.98 1.12
C GLU A 187 -8.59 3.41 0.60
N ALA A 188 -7.91 3.70 -0.51
CA ALA A 188 -7.95 5.02 -1.12
C ALA A 188 -9.38 5.43 -1.50
N ARG A 189 -10.19 4.49 -2.02
CA ARG A 189 -11.60 4.74 -2.36
C ARG A 189 -12.43 5.05 -1.12
N ALA A 190 -12.23 4.33 -0.02
CA ALA A 190 -12.92 4.58 1.24
C ALA A 190 -12.59 5.98 1.78
N LEU A 191 -11.30 6.32 1.88
CA LEU A 191 -10.83 7.62 2.36
C LEU A 191 -11.32 8.80 1.50
N LEU A 192 -11.23 8.68 0.17
CA LEU A 192 -11.71 9.73 -0.74
C LEU A 192 -13.23 9.90 -0.68
N SER A 193 -13.98 8.81 -0.42
CA SER A 193 -15.42 8.89 -0.24
C SER A 193 -15.81 9.62 1.04
N LEU A 194 -15.06 9.42 2.13
CA LEU A 194 -15.24 10.18 3.37
C LEU A 194 -14.82 11.64 3.22
N LEU A 195 -13.68 11.91 2.57
CA LEU A 195 -13.25 13.29 2.25
C LEU A 195 -14.33 14.05 1.46
N ARG A 196 -15.04 13.38 0.55
CA ARG A 196 -16.15 13.99 -0.20
C ARG A 196 -17.37 14.28 0.65
N ALA A 197 -17.60 13.51 1.71
CA ALA A 197 -18.72 13.66 2.64
C ALA A 197 -18.48 14.73 3.72
N LEU A 198 -17.24 15.17 3.92
CA LEU A 198 -16.93 16.28 4.83
C LEU A 198 -17.60 17.60 4.39
N PRO A 199 -17.92 18.50 5.34
CA PRO A 199 -18.38 19.85 5.03
C PRO A 199 -17.44 20.58 4.07
N PHE A 200 -18.00 21.45 3.21
CA PHE A 200 -17.24 22.10 2.14
C PHE A 200 -15.97 22.82 2.64
N LEU A 201 -16.07 23.54 3.77
CA LEU A 201 -14.95 24.30 4.33
C LEU A 201 -13.81 23.38 4.77
N GLU A 202 -14.13 22.26 5.41
CA GLU A 202 -13.15 21.29 5.88
C GLU A 202 -12.52 20.54 4.72
N ARG A 203 -13.34 20.07 3.77
CA ARG A 203 -12.85 19.45 2.54
C ARG A 203 -11.89 20.38 1.80
N ARG A 204 -12.25 21.67 1.69
CA ARG A 204 -11.39 22.69 1.07
C ARG A 204 -10.09 22.89 1.84
N ALA A 205 -10.11 22.85 3.17
CA ALA A 205 -8.91 22.94 3.99
C ALA A 205 -7.95 21.76 3.73
N VAL A 206 -8.47 20.53 3.71
CA VAL A 206 -7.68 19.32 3.39
C VAL A 206 -7.06 19.41 1.98
N TRP A 207 -7.83 19.86 0.98
CA TRP A 207 -7.29 20.04 -0.37
C TRP A 207 -6.20 21.10 -0.44
N ARG A 208 -6.35 22.22 0.28
CA ARG A 208 -5.30 23.26 0.34
C ARG A 208 -4.05 22.75 1.01
N GLU A 209 -4.17 22.05 2.14
CA GLU A 209 -3.02 21.43 2.82
C GLU A 209 -2.26 20.49 1.86
N ALA A 210 -2.98 19.60 1.18
CA ALA A 210 -2.37 18.65 0.24
C ALA A 210 -1.68 19.33 -0.97
N LEU A 211 -2.18 20.49 -1.41
CA LEU A 211 -1.65 21.23 -2.55
C LEU A 211 -0.55 22.23 -2.17
N ALA A 212 -0.57 22.79 -0.97
CA ALA A 212 0.38 23.80 -0.52
C ALA A 212 1.83 23.29 -0.50
N ALA A 213 2.03 21.99 -0.24
CA ALA A 213 3.35 21.35 -0.31
C ALA A 213 3.90 21.16 -1.75
N GLY A 214 3.16 21.58 -2.79
CA GLY A 214 3.34 21.21 -4.21
C GLY A 214 4.21 22.10 -5.08
N ALA A 215 4.77 23.19 -4.56
CA ALA A 215 5.53 24.15 -5.36
C ALA A 215 6.75 23.54 -6.08
N GLU A 216 7.34 22.47 -5.54
CA GLU A 216 8.54 21.80 -6.09
C GLU A 216 8.27 20.82 -7.25
N GLN A 217 7.02 20.65 -7.68
CA GLN A 217 6.60 19.63 -8.66
C GLN A 217 7.00 19.92 -10.13
N GLN A 218 7.72 21.00 -10.40
CA GLN A 218 8.06 21.42 -11.77
C GLN A 218 8.95 20.40 -12.51
N VAL A 219 9.77 19.64 -11.79
CA VAL A 219 10.72 18.65 -12.36
C VAL A 219 10.11 17.26 -12.51
N MET A 220 8.85 17.05 -12.09
CA MET A 220 8.23 15.73 -12.08
C MET A 220 7.49 15.40 -13.38
N SER A 221 7.52 14.12 -13.76
CA SER A 221 6.64 13.59 -14.81
C SER A 221 5.16 13.78 -14.44
N ALA A 222 4.27 13.89 -15.43
CA ALA A 222 2.83 14.07 -15.20
C ALA A 222 2.22 12.96 -14.31
N ARG A 223 2.79 11.75 -14.37
CA ARG A 223 2.36 10.61 -13.55
C ARG A 223 2.91 10.68 -12.13
N ALA A 224 4.19 10.98 -11.95
CA ALA A 224 4.78 11.18 -10.63
C ALA A 224 4.03 12.30 -9.88
N ARG A 225 3.61 13.36 -10.58
CA ARG A 225 2.70 14.39 -10.03
C ARG A 225 1.36 13.82 -9.57
N ARG A 226 0.74 12.91 -10.33
CA ARG A 226 -0.53 12.24 -9.93
C ARG A 226 -0.34 11.36 -8.69
N VAL A 227 0.73 10.58 -8.63
CA VAL A 227 1.08 9.74 -7.47
C VAL A 227 1.32 10.61 -6.25
N SER A 228 2.15 11.65 -6.37
CA SER A 228 2.45 12.59 -5.29
C SER A 228 1.18 13.28 -4.77
N ARG A 229 0.33 13.78 -5.67
CA ARG A 229 -0.95 14.40 -5.31
C ARG A 229 -1.88 13.43 -4.61
N ARG A 230 -2.02 12.21 -5.13
CA ARG A 230 -2.87 11.17 -4.51
C ARG A 230 -2.37 10.84 -3.11
N PHE A 231 -1.06 10.62 -2.95
CA PHE A 231 -0.44 10.35 -1.66
C PHE A 231 -0.74 11.48 -0.67
N ARG A 232 -0.48 12.74 -1.04
CA ARG A 232 -0.69 13.90 -0.15
C ARG A 232 -2.14 14.09 0.25
N VAL A 233 -3.08 13.91 -0.69
CA VAL A 233 -4.51 14.00 -0.41
C VAL A 233 -4.94 12.90 0.57
N LEU A 234 -4.47 11.66 0.38
CA LEU A 234 -4.78 10.55 1.27
C LEU A 234 -4.16 10.75 2.66
N ALA A 235 -2.92 11.21 2.75
CA ALA A 235 -2.25 11.53 4.01
C ALA A 235 -2.98 12.65 4.77
N ALA A 236 -3.34 13.74 4.08
CA ALA A 236 -4.11 14.83 4.68
C ALA A 236 -5.53 14.40 5.10
N ALA A 237 -6.18 13.54 4.31
CA ALA A 237 -7.48 12.98 4.66
C ALA A 237 -7.40 12.08 5.91
N ARG A 238 -6.41 11.18 6.00
CA ARG A 238 -6.17 10.34 7.19
C ARG A 238 -5.92 11.18 8.42
N ARG A 239 -5.09 12.22 8.29
CA ARG A 239 -4.79 13.19 9.35
C ARG A 239 -6.06 13.86 9.86
N ARG A 240 -6.87 14.43 8.96
CA ARG A 240 -8.15 15.06 9.33
C ARG A 240 -9.08 14.08 10.04
N LEU A 241 -9.18 12.85 9.55
CA LEU A 241 -10.08 11.83 10.10
C LEU A 241 -9.51 11.17 11.38
N GLY A 242 -8.25 11.42 11.73
CA GLY A 242 -7.58 10.76 12.86
C GLY A 242 -7.30 9.27 12.62
N ILE A 243 -7.30 8.82 11.36
CA ILE A 243 -7.05 7.43 10.99
C ILE A 243 -5.53 7.19 10.96
N LYS A 244 -5.03 6.32 11.84
CA LYS A 244 -3.63 5.90 11.82
C LYS A 244 -3.42 4.83 10.75
N GLU A 245 -2.29 4.86 10.07
CA GLU A 245 -1.95 3.84 9.07
C GLU A 245 -1.62 2.50 9.77
N GLY A 246 -2.46 1.48 9.55
CA GLY A 246 -2.35 0.14 10.16
C GLY A 246 -1.17 -0.68 9.65
#